data_AF-A0A016UDZ1-F1
#
_entry.id   AF-A0A016UDZ1-F1
#
_cell.length_a   1.000
_cell.length_b   1.000
_cell.length_c   1.000
_cell.angle_alpha   90.00
_cell.angle_beta   90.00
_cell.angle_gamma   90.00
#
_symmetry.space_group_name_H-M   'P 1'
#
loop_
_entity.id
_entity.type
_entity.pdbx_description
1 polymer ?
#
loop_
_entity_poly.entity_id
_entity_poly.type
_entity_poly.pdbx_seq_one_letter_code
_entity_poly.pdbx_strand_id
1 'polypeptide(L)'
;MRDLESKLGPDRIEFSSEVRLKMSLTDKFIEAFLDQAKKNPRFDNYVKEDLDPCLGCSEKLSNVKLWRKCDTLGPDEEGNEPSSVCMPCQCRPMWCVSCMARIFLAKQDQSVPTRWLEGNCPCPTCRATFCIMDVALLSYFDEENNRESGAGRGEEVS
;
A
#
# COMPACT_ATOMS: atom_id res chain seq x y z
N MET A 1 5.44 -34.27 22.08
CA MET A 1 5.00 -32.86 21.93
C MET A 1 3.56 -32.75 22.43
N ARG A 2 3.34 -32.62 23.75
CA ARG A 2 2.00 -32.51 24.36
C ARG A 2 2.07 -31.67 25.64
N ASP A 3 2.49 -30.41 25.58
CA ASP A 3 2.58 -29.58 26.79
C ASP A 3 2.36 -28.08 26.55
N LEU A 4 1.58 -27.72 25.51
CA LEU A 4 1.19 -26.31 25.29
C LEU A 4 -0.22 -25.99 25.82
N GLU A 5 -1.12 -26.98 25.78
CA GLU A 5 -2.52 -26.82 26.19
C GLU A 5 -2.65 -26.61 27.70
N SER A 6 -1.78 -27.23 28.51
CA SER A 6 -1.78 -27.15 29.97
C SER A 6 -1.37 -25.78 30.54
N LYS A 7 -0.83 -24.88 29.70
CA LYS A 7 -0.37 -23.53 30.09
C LYS A 7 -1.37 -22.42 29.76
N LEU A 8 -2.43 -22.74 29.01
CA LEU A 8 -3.54 -21.85 28.77
C LEU A 8 -4.52 -22.03 29.94
N GLY A 9 -4.31 -21.28 31.02
CA GLY A 9 -5.19 -21.28 32.18
C GLY A 9 -6.64 -20.87 31.84
N PRO A 10 -7.57 -20.95 32.80
CA PRO A 10 -8.99 -20.61 32.60
C PRO A 10 -9.24 -19.14 32.21
N ASP A 11 -8.23 -18.27 32.26
CA ASP A 11 -8.26 -16.89 31.75
C ASP A 11 -8.16 -16.83 30.21
N ARG A 12 -9.02 -17.58 29.52
CA ARG A 12 -9.21 -17.36 28.08
C ARG A 12 -9.90 -16.01 27.93
N ILE A 13 -9.22 -15.04 27.33
CA ILE A 13 -9.81 -13.76 26.95
C ILE A 13 -10.91 -14.08 25.92
N GLU A 14 -12.16 -14.12 26.36
CA GLU A 14 -13.31 -14.32 25.48
C GLU A 14 -13.65 -12.98 24.84
N PHE A 15 -13.49 -12.90 23.52
CA PHE A 15 -13.97 -11.75 22.75
C PHE A 15 -15.50 -11.73 22.82
N SER A 16 -16.06 -10.66 23.39
CA SER A 16 -17.52 -10.48 23.42
C SER A 16 -18.07 -10.45 21.99
N SER A 17 -19.15 -11.20 21.77
CA SER A 17 -19.89 -11.27 20.50
C SER A 17 -20.51 -9.93 20.07
N GLU A 18 -20.49 -8.92 20.94
CA GLU A 18 -21.01 -7.57 20.68
C GLU A 18 -19.93 -6.57 20.24
N VAL A 19 -18.66 -6.96 20.25
CA VAL A 19 -17.56 -6.08 19.79
C VAL A 19 -17.54 -6.04 18.27
N ARG A 20 -18.25 -5.05 17.71
CA ARG A 20 -18.07 -4.66 16.31
C ARG A 20 -16.74 -3.91 16.16
N LEU A 21 -15.66 -4.64 15.86
CA LEU A 21 -14.38 -4.06 15.47
C LEU A 21 -14.58 -3.18 14.24
N LYS A 22 -14.63 -1.86 14.45
CA LYS A 22 -14.63 -0.89 13.35
C LYS A 22 -13.26 -0.92 12.72
N MET A 23 -13.24 -0.85 11.38
CA MET A 23 -12.02 -0.76 10.60
C MET A 23 -11.12 0.37 11.11
N SER A 24 -9.84 0.07 11.31
CA SER A 24 -8.91 1.03 11.91
C SER A 24 -8.68 2.22 10.96
N LEU A 25 -8.23 3.35 11.51
CA LEU A 25 -7.88 4.52 10.69
C LEU A 25 -6.76 4.18 9.70
N THR A 26 -5.83 3.31 10.09
CA THR A 26 -4.79 2.75 9.23
C THR A 26 -5.37 1.97 8.07
N ASP A 27 -6.33 1.07 8.31
CA ASP A 27 -6.95 0.27 7.25
C ASP A 27 -7.72 1.18 6.27
N LYS A 28 -8.43 2.19 6.77
CA LYS A 28 -9.11 3.20 5.93
C LYS A 28 -8.13 3.96 5.05
N PHE A 29 -6.97 4.32 5.61
CA PHE A 29 -5.93 4.96 4.83
C PHE A 29 -5.36 4.03 3.76
N ILE A 30 -5.11 2.77 4.08
CA ILE A 30 -4.59 1.78 3.11
C ILE A 30 -5.57 1.62 1.93
N GLU A 31 -6.88 1.56 2.21
CA GLU A 31 -7.91 1.53 1.15
C GLU A 31 -7.89 2.80 0.30
N ALA A 32 -7.91 3.99 0.94
CA ALA A 32 -7.89 5.26 0.22
C ALA A 32 -6.61 5.43 -0.63
N PHE A 33 -5.46 4.98 -0.11
CA PHE A 33 -4.19 4.97 -0.82
C PHE A 33 -4.23 4.05 -2.03
N LEU A 34 -4.77 2.83 -1.86
CA LEU A 34 -4.95 1.88 -2.96
C LEU A 34 -5.89 2.43 -4.04
N ASP A 35 -7.02 3.01 -3.65
CA ASP A 35 -7.99 3.56 -4.59
C ASP A 35 -7.45 4.76 -5.37
N GLN A 36 -6.58 5.57 -4.74
CA GLN A 36 -5.85 6.59 -5.48
C GLN A 36 -4.80 5.98 -6.42
N ALA A 37 -4.00 5.02 -5.96
CA ALA A 37 -2.99 4.34 -6.78
C ALA A 37 -3.60 3.61 -8.00
N LYS A 38 -4.82 3.06 -7.88
CA LYS A 38 -5.55 2.44 -8.99
C LYS A 38 -5.82 3.41 -10.14
N LYS A 39 -5.96 4.71 -9.87
CA LYS A 39 -6.17 5.75 -10.89
C LYS A 39 -4.89 6.15 -11.61
N ASN A 40 -3.72 5.82 -11.05
CA ASN A 40 -2.44 6.13 -11.65
C ASN A 40 -2.14 5.18 -12.82
N PRO A 41 -1.31 5.61 -13.80
CA PRO A 41 -0.82 4.73 -14.86
C PRO A 41 -0.14 3.48 -14.30
N ARG A 42 -0.33 2.35 -14.97
CA ARG A 42 0.38 1.11 -14.64
C ARG A 42 1.85 1.20 -15.09
N PHE A 43 2.69 0.43 -14.42
CA PHE A 43 4.08 0.26 -14.82
C PHE A 43 4.26 -1.12 -15.45
N ASP A 44 4.64 -1.15 -16.72
CA ASP A 44 4.76 -2.38 -17.53
C ASP A 44 6.20 -2.85 -17.73
N ASN A 45 7.19 -2.02 -17.44
CA ASN A 45 8.59 -2.33 -17.72
C ASN A 45 9.24 -3.17 -16.60
N TYR A 46 8.74 -4.39 -16.40
CA TYR A 46 9.23 -5.38 -15.45
C TYR A 46 9.07 -6.80 -16.00
N VAL A 47 9.78 -7.76 -15.41
CA VAL A 47 9.62 -9.19 -15.65
C VAL A 47 8.97 -9.79 -14.41
N LYS A 48 7.84 -10.49 -14.56
CA LYS A 48 7.04 -10.96 -13.41
C LYS A 48 7.77 -12.05 -12.63
N GLU A 49 8.50 -12.90 -13.34
CA GLU A 49 9.29 -14.01 -12.80
C GLU A 49 10.47 -13.53 -11.94
N ASP A 50 10.93 -12.30 -12.16
CA ASP A 50 12.01 -11.66 -11.39
C ASP A 50 11.49 -10.92 -10.14
N LEU A 51 10.18 -10.94 -9.88
CA LEU A 51 9.60 -10.31 -8.70
C LEU A 51 9.77 -11.19 -7.47
N ASP A 52 10.23 -10.58 -6.38
CA ASP A 52 10.30 -11.21 -5.07
C ASP A 52 9.03 -10.94 -4.24
N PRO A 53 8.73 -11.79 -3.24
CA PRO A 53 7.77 -11.47 -2.19
C PRO A 53 8.09 -10.10 -1.56
N CYS A 54 7.04 -9.34 -1.26
CA CYS A 54 7.13 -8.01 -0.68
C CYS A 54 8.03 -8.03 0.57
N LEU A 55 9.03 -7.13 0.62
CA LEU A 55 9.97 -7.03 1.75
C LEU A 55 9.30 -6.71 3.10
N GLY A 56 8.12 -6.10 3.08
CA GLY A 56 7.36 -5.76 4.29
C GLY A 56 6.60 -6.94 4.90
N CYS A 57 5.68 -7.55 4.15
CA CYS A 57 4.81 -8.60 4.67
C CYS A 57 5.22 -10.02 4.27
N SER A 58 6.04 -10.20 3.23
CA SER A 58 6.41 -11.51 2.66
C SER A 58 5.25 -12.41 2.19
N GLU A 59 4.00 -11.96 2.31
CA GLU A 59 2.80 -12.70 1.93
C GLU A 59 2.39 -12.47 0.47
N LYS A 60 2.59 -11.24 -0.03
CA LYS A 60 2.20 -10.83 -1.40
C LYS A 60 3.42 -10.65 -2.26
N LEU A 61 3.32 -10.95 -3.54
CA LEU A 61 4.33 -10.57 -4.52
C LEU A 61 4.46 -9.03 -4.61
N SER A 62 5.65 -8.54 -4.90
CA SER A 62 5.90 -7.11 -5.08
C SER A 62 5.08 -6.56 -6.25
N ASN A 63 4.19 -5.61 -6.00
CA ASN A 63 3.20 -5.14 -6.98
C ASN A 63 3.15 -3.63 -7.17
N VAL A 64 4.13 -2.90 -6.64
CA VAL A 64 4.20 -1.44 -6.78
C VAL A 64 5.60 -0.95 -7.18
N LYS A 65 5.64 0.00 -8.10
CA LYS A 65 6.82 0.76 -8.51
C LYS A 65 6.61 2.23 -8.19
N LEU A 66 7.61 2.86 -7.59
CA LEU A 66 7.67 4.32 -7.54
C LEU A 66 8.17 4.83 -8.89
N TRP A 67 7.31 5.52 -9.63
CA TRP A 67 7.55 6.07 -10.96
C TRP A 67 7.04 7.50 -11.00
N ARG A 68 7.97 8.46 -11.08
CA ARG A 68 7.62 9.88 -11.02
C ARG A 68 6.63 10.24 -12.14
N LYS A 69 5.44 10.64 -11.72
CA LYS A 69 4.31 11.00 -12.57
C LYS A 69 3.56 12.24 -12.08
N CYS A 70 3.86 12.72 -10.88
CA CYS A 70 3.41 14.06 -10.50
C CYS A 70 4.09 15.10 -11.41
N ASP A 71 3.30 16.04 -11.92
CA ASP A 71 3.87 17.21 -12.57
C ASP A 71 4.67 18.02 -11.54
N THR A 72 5.80 18.56 -11.98
CA THR A 72 6.47 19.59 -11.20
C THR A 72 5.55 20.79 -11.28
N LEU A 73 4.83 21.12 -10.19
CA LEU A 73 4.26 22.47 -10.12
C LEU A 73 5.47 23.39 -10.25
N GLY A 74 5.51 24.19 -11.31
CA GLY A 74 6.46 25.29 -11.41
C GLY A 74 6.34 26.20 -10.18
N PRO A 75 7.21 27.21 -10.03
CA PRO A 75 6.96 28.24 -9.04
C PRO A 75 5.51 28.71 -9.17
N ASP A 76 4.81 28.87 -8.04
CA ASP A 76 3.47 29.45 -8.08
C ASP A 76 3.53 30.86 -8.66
N GLU A 77 2.39 31.43 -9.05
CA GLU A 77 2.33 32.80 -9.59
C GLU A 77 2.74 33.87 -8.55
N GLU A 78 2.95 33.46 -7.29
CA GLU A 78 3.44 34.26 -6.16
C GLU A 78 4.96 34.11 -5.90
N GLY A 79 5.69 33.26 -6.62
CA GLY A 79 7.13 33.04 -6.44
C GLY A 79 7.54 32.24 -5.19
N ASN A 80 6.63 31.52 -4.53
CA ASN A 80 6.97 30.54 -3.51
C ASN A 80 7.63 29.30 -4.13
N GLU A 81 8.46 28.65 -3.33
CA GLU A 81 9.23 27.47 -3.73
C GLU A 81 8.30 26.34 -4.24
N PRO A 82 8.65 25.69 -5.38
CA PRO A 82 7.82 24.68 -6.00
C PRO A 82 7.56 23.52 -5.03
N SER A 83 6.29 23.21 -4.80
CA SER A 83 5.86 22.26 -3.78
C SER A 83 5.90 20.78 -4.20
N SER A 84 6.61 20.40 -5.27
CA SER A 84 6.87 18.97 -5.56
C SER A 84 8.36 18.63 -5.72
N VAL A 85 8.99 18.37 -4.56
CA VAL A 85 10.35 17.83 -4.37
C VAL A 85 10.45 16.33 -4.76
N CYS A 86 9.51 15.79 -5.54
CA CYS A 86 9.52 14.37 -5.87
C CYS A 86 10.67 14.05 -6.83
N MET A 87 11.45 13.03 -6.49
CA MET A 87 12.69 12.67 -7.18
C MET A 87 12.51 11.34 -7.92
N PRO A 88 13.15 11.14 -9.08
CA PRO A 88 13.05 9.88 -9.80
C PRO A 88 13.63 8.71 -8.98
N CYS A 89 12.84 7.64 -8.83
CA CYS A 89 13.25 6.42 -8.13
C CYS A 89 13.63 5.30 -9.11
N GLN A 90 14.86 4.80 -9.02
CA GLN A 90 15.39 3.72 -9.87
C GLN A 90 15.36 2.33 -9.20
N CYS A 91 14.78 2.22 -8.00
CA CYS A 91 14.65 0.92 -7.33
C CYS A 91 13.72 -0.02 -8.11
N ARG A 92 14.03 -1.31 -8.08
CA ARG A 92 13.13 -2.37 -8.55
C ARG A 92 11.85 -2.41 -7.69
N PRO A 93 10.74 -2.97 -8.20
CA PRO A 93 9.58 -3.29 -7.37
C PRO A 93 9.96 -4.30 -6.28
N MET A 94 9.78 -3.94 -5.01
CA MET A 94 10.16 -4.78 -3.85
C MET A 94 9.10 -4.78 -2.74
N TRP A 95 7.98 -4.09 -2.98
CA TRP A 95 6.94 -3.86 -1.99
C TRP A 95 5.58 -4.15 -2.61
N CYS A 96 4.62 -4.53 -1.78
CA CYS A 96 3.21 -4.48 -2.14
C CYS A 96 2.62 -3.12 -1.79
N VAL A 97 1.53 -2.74 -2.47
CA VAL A 97 0.84 -1.46 -2.28
C VAL A 97 0.40 -1.23 -0.84
N SER A 98 -0.05 -2.26 -0.13
CA SER A 98 -0.47 -2.14 1.27
C SER A 98 0.70 -1.81 2.21
N CYS A 99 1.87 -2.43 1.99
CA CYS A 99 3.07 -2.11 2.77
C CYS A 99 3.59 -0.71 2.42
N MET A 100 3.55 -0.34 1.13
CA MET A 100 3.92 1.01 0.71
C MET A 100 3.01 2.07 1.36
N ALA A 101 1.69 1.82 1.42
CA ALA A 101 0.74 2.69 2.11
C ALA A 101 1.08 2.86 3.60
N ARG A 102 1.43 1.78 4.31
CA ARG A 102 1.85 1.85 5.72
C ARG A 102 3.13 2.67 5.92
N ILE A 103 4.12 2.49 5.03
CA ILE A 103 5.36 3.27 5.05
C ILE A 103 5.06 4.74 4.82
N PHE A 104 4.21 5.05 3.84
CA PHE A 104 3.80 6.41 3.53
C PHE A 104 3.06 7.04 4.71
N LEU A 105 2.09 6.34 5.29
CA LEU A 105 1.32 6.79 6.45
C LEU A 105 2.21 7.12 7.65
N ALA A 106 3.20 6.27 7.94
CA ALA A 106 4.12 6.46 9.05
C ALA A 106 4.98 7.73 8.93
N LYS A 107 5.01 8.37 7.76
CA LYS A 107 5.71 9.64 7.51
C LYS A 107 4.80 10.86 7.52
N GLN A 108 3.49 10.68 7.64
CA GLN A 108 2.53 11.78 7.65
C GLN A 108 2.34 12.36 9.04
N ASP A 109 1.88 13.62 9.09
CA ASP A 109 1.48 14.28 10.32
C ASP A 109 0.21 13.62 10.90
N GLN A 110 0.38 12.86 11.98
CA GLN A 110 -0.69 12.11 12.62
C GLN A 110 -1.77 13.01 13.24
N SER A 111 -1.50 14.31 13.42
CA SER A 111 -2.48 15.27 13.92
C SER A 111 -3.50 15.72 12.86
N VAL A 112 -3.22 15.51 11.57
CA VAL A 112 -4.08 15.94 10.45
C VAL A 112 -4.39 14.80 9.46
N PRO A 113 -5.20 13.79 9.84
CA PRO A 113 -5.47 12.62 9.00
C PRO A 113 -6.11 12.91 7.63
N THR A 114 -6.85 14.02 7.52
CA THR A 114 -7.53 14.42 6.28
C THR A 114 -6.56 14.81 5.16
N ARG A 115 -5.31 15.13 5.50
CA ARG A 115 -4.28 15.59 4.55
C ARG A 115 -3.21 14.55 4.26
N TRP A 116 -3.32 13.34 4.83
CA TRP A 116 -2.28 12.32 4.69
C TRP A 116 -1.94 12.01 3.22
N LEU A 117 -2.92 11.93 2.31
CA LEU A 117 -2.67 11.66 0.89
C LEU A 117 -1.97 12.81 0.13
N GLU A 118 -2.05 14.05 0.65
CA GLU A 118 -1.39 15.22 0.06
C GLU A 118 0.11 15.26 0.34
N GLY A 119 0.56 14.48 1.33
CA GLY A 119 1.95 14.51 1.77
C GLY A 119 2.93 13.82 0.83
N ASN A 120 4.16 13.74 1.31
CA ASN A 120 5.25 13.06 0.63
C ASN A 120 5.94 12.06 1.57
N CYS A 121 6.71 11.15 0.99
CA CYS A 121 7.46 10.14 1.72
C CYS A 121 8.77 9.85 1.00
N PRO A 122 9.90 9.64 1.70
CA PRO A 122 11.10 9.09 1.08
C PRO A 122 10.90 7.61 0.74
N CYS A 123 11.38 7.16 -0.42
CA CYS A 123 11.44 5.75 -0.77
C CYS A 123 12.18 4.96 0.33
N PRO A 124 11.63 3.83 0.82
CA PRO A 124 12.26 3.06 1.91
C PRO A 124 13.63 2.49 1.54
N THR A 125 13.96 2.42 0.24
CA THR A 125 15.24 1.89 -0.24
C THR A 125 16.23 2.99 -0.60
N CYS A 126 15.90 3.90 -1.53
CA CYS A 126 16.83 4.91 -2.03
C CYS A 126 16.59 6.32 -1.50
N ARG A 127 15.57 6.52 -0.67
CA ARG A 127 15.15 7.81 -0.10
C ARG A 127 14.70 8.88 -1.11
N ALA A 128 14.58 8.55 -2.40
CA ALA A 128 13.95 9.45 -3.37
C ALA A 128 12.54 9.80 -2.89
N THR A 129 12.27 11.09 -2.70
CA THR A 129 10.95 11.59 -2.24
C THR A 129 9.90 11.30 -3.31
N PHE A 130 8.72 10.85 -2.89
CA PHE A 130 7.59 10.58 -3.78
C PHE A 130 6.28 11.00 -3.11
N CYS A 131 5.27 11.31 -3.92
CA CYS A 131 3.88 11.49 -3.47
C CYS A 131 2.99 10.37 -4.01
N ILE A 132 1.70 10.36 -3.64
CA ILE A 132 0.75 9.32 -4.07
C ILE A 132 0.63 9.19 -5.60
N MET A 133 0.83 10.26 -6.35
CA MET A 133 0.75 10.25 -7.81
C MET A 133 1.91 9.49 -8.47
N ASP A 134 3.04 9.34 -7.76
CA ASP A 134 4.21 8.58 -8.24
C ASP A 134 4.10 7.08 -7.97
N VAL A 135 3.01 6.64 -7.33
CA VAL A 135 2.80 5.23 -6.97
C VAL A 135 2.14 4.53 -8.14
N ALA A 136 2.90 3.73 -8.90
CA ALA A 136 2.39 2.96 -10.02
C ALA A 136 2.22 1.49 -9.64
N LEU A 137 1.00 0.97 -9.78
CA LEU A 137 0.76 -0.46 -9.68
C LEU A 137 1.37 -1.17 -10.90
N LEU A 138 1.93 -2.36 -10.68
CA LEU A 138 2.39 -3.21 -11.77
C LEU A 138 1.19 -3.75 -12.55
N SER A 139 1.31 -3.91 -13.87
CA SER A 139 0.17 -4.29 -14.71
C SER A 139 -0.45 -5.65 -14.35
N TYR A 140 0.31 -6.60 -13.81
CA TYR A 140 -0.24 -7.89 -13.38
C TYR A 140 -1.18 -7.77 -12.16
N PHE A 141 -1.12 -6.67 -11.42
CA PHE A 141 -1.92 -6.48 -10.21
C PHE A 141 -3.44 -6.62 -10.49
N ASP A 142 -3.90 -6.11 -11.63
CA ASP A 142 -5.32 -6.19 -12.00
C ASP A 142 -5.70 -7.62 -12.44
N GLU A 143 -4.77 -8.38 -13.03
CA GLU A 143 -4.99 -9.77 -13.44
C GLU A 143 -5.25 -10.69 -12.23
N GLU A 144 -4.53 -10.46 -11.13
CA GLU A 144 -4.66 -11.24 -9.89
C GLU A 144 -6.00 -10.95 -9.20
N ASN A 145 -6.34 -9.67 -9.02
CA ASN A 145 -7.60 -9.28 -8.38
C ASN A 145 -8.84 -9.75 -9.17
N ASN A 146 -8.76 -9.80 -10.50
CA ASN A 146 -9.87 -10.29 -11.33
C ASN A 146 -10.06 -11.81 -11.20
N ARG A 147 -8.97 -12.58 -11.02
CA ARG A 147 -9.05 -14.03 -10.74
C ARG A 147 -9.68 -14.32 -9.38
N GLU A 148 -9.30 -13.57 -8.35
CA GLU A 148 -9.91 -13.68 -7.01
C GLU A 148 -11.40 -13.32 -7.02
N SER A 149 -11.79 -12.32 -7.81
CA SER A 149 -13.21 -11.92 -7.97
C SER A 149 -14.03 -12.92 -8.78
N GLY A 150 -13.42 -13.65 -9.71
CA GLY A 150 -14.06 -14.68 -10.53
C GLY A 150 -14.21 -16.04 -9.83
N ALA A 151 -13.33 -16.36 -8.88
CA ALA A 151 -13.36 -17.63 -8.13
C ALA A 151 -14.53 -17.73 -7.13
N GLY A 152 -15.18 -16.62 -6.78
CA GLY A 152 -16.33 -16.58 -5.85
C GLY A 152 -17.71 -16.82 -6.48
N ARG A 153 -17.79 -17.27 -7.75
CA ARG A 153 -19.06 -17.37 -8.50
C ARG A 153 -19.43 -18.76 -9.01
N GLY A 154 -18.79 -19.81 -8.53
CA GLY A 154 -19.07 -21.18 -9.00
C GLY A 154 -19.00 -22.21 -7.89
N GLU A 155 -20.07 -22.36 -7.12
CA GLU A 155 -20.50 -23.61 -6.49
C GLU A 155 -21.87 -23.37 -5.85
N GLU A 156 -22.93 -23.78 -6.56
CA GLU A 156 -24.27 -24.21 -6.07
C GLU A 156 -25.22 -24.40 -7.28
N VAL A 157 -24.92 -25.38 -8.14
CA VAL A 157 -25.93 -26.08 -8.97
C VAL A 157 -25.49 -27.53 -9.11
N SER A 158 -26.09 -28.39 -8.29
CA SER A 158 -26.59 -29.76 -8.58
C SER A 158 -26.55 -30.64 -7.34
#